data_AF-A0A0S9P8Q7-F1
#
_entry.id   AF-A0A0S9P8Q7-F1
#
_cell.length_a   1.000
_cell.length_b   1.000
_cell.length_c   1.000
_cell.angle_alpha   90.00
_cell.angle_beta   90.00
_cell.angle_gamma   90.00
#
_symmetry.space_group_name_H-M   'P 1'
#
loop_
_entity.id
_entity.type
_entity.pdbx_description
1 polymer ?
#
loop_
_entity_poly.entity_id
_entity_poly.type
_entity_poly.pdbx_seq_one_letter_code
_entity_poly.pdbx_strand_id
1 'polypeptide(L)'
;MRSQHFREASSGGQVLVSLAWMLAIFETAYETNEAHPGFLMIDTPQKNLGGLADEAEFADIHLVERVYTHLERWLSNAGQGAQVLIVDNTPPSVAEANVVVRYTRDPQIPPFGLIDNEVGAAPVVPRERDIDEEQDEQ
;
A
#
# COMPACT_ATOMS: atom_id res chain seq x y z
N MET A 1 28.36 -6.46 -1.44
CA MET A 1 27.29 -5.54 -0.99
C MET A 1 26.78 -6.03 0.37
N ARG A 2 27.39 -5.59 1.49
CA ARG A 2 27.12 -6.16 2.83
C ARG A 2 27.53 -5.20 3.97
N SER A 3 27.27 -3.90 3.84
CA SER A 3 27.90 -2.92 4.75
C SER A 3 27.14 -1.62 5.02
N GLN A 4 25.88 -1.47 4.61
CA GLN A 4 25.09 -0.29 5.00
C GLN A 4 24.18 -0.66 6.17
N HIS A 5 24.20 0.16 7.23
CA HIS A 5 23.26 0.01 8.33
C HIS A 5 21.82 0.23 7.81
N PHE A 6 20.82 -0.39 8.44
CA PHE A 6 19.40 -0.19 8.07
C PHE A 6 19.01 1.29 7.98
N ARG A 7 19.55 2.12 8.88
CA ARG A 7 19.35 3.58 8.89
C ARG A 7 19.97 4.32 7.70
N GLU A 8 20.91 3.69 7.00
CA GLU A 8 21.63 4.22 5.84
C GLU A 8 21.03 3.73 4.50
N ALA A 9 20.07 2.80 4.54
CA ALA A 9 19.35 2.36 3.35
C ALA A 9 18.39 3.45 2.85
N SER A 10 18.11 3.45 1.54
CA SER A 10 17.08 4.32 0.95
C SER A 10 15.70 4.05 1.60
N SER A 11 14.79 5.02 1.50
CA SER A 11 13.40 4.85 2.00
C SER A 11 12.73 3.59 1.42
N GLY A 12 12.96 3.32 0.12
CA GLY A 12 12.51 2.09 -0.52
C GLY A 12 13.19 0.85 0.08
N GLY A 13 14.52 0.87 0.22
CA GLY A 13 15.28 -0.23 0.83
C GLY A 13 14.83 -0.55 2.27
N GLN A 14 14.49 0.46 3.06
CA GLN A 14 13.95 0.29 4.42
C GLN A 14 12.59 -0.39 4.42
N VAL A 15 11.69 -0.02 3.51
CA VAL A 15 10.39 -0.71 3.35
C VAL A 15 10.60 -2.17 2.99
N LEU A 16 11.54 -2.47 2.10
CA LEU A 16 11.80 -3.84 1.67
C LEU A 16 12.38 -4.73 2.76
N VAL A 17 13.34 -4.21 3.50
CA VAL A 17 13.89 -4.92 4.65
C VAL A 17 12.80 -5.14 5.71
N SER A 18 11.94 -4.15 5.93
CA SER A 18 10.82 -4.27 6.88
C SER A 18 9.80 -5.32 6.41
N LEU A 19 9.44 -5.32 5.13
CA LEU A 19 8.53 -6.29 4.52
C LEU A 19 9.10 -7.71 4.58
N ALA A 20 10.36 -7.89 4.17
CA ALA A 20 11.03 -9.18 4.25
C ALA A 20 11.11 -9.71 5.69
N TRP A 21 11.35 -8.82 6.66
CA TRP A 21 11.37 -9.18 8.08
C TRP A 21 9.99 -9.60 8.60
N MET A 22 8.93 -8.86 8.27
CA MET A 22 7.56 -9.20 8.64
C MET A 22 7.13 -10.54 8.04
N LEU A 23 7.43 -10.76 6.76
CA LEU A 23 7.16 -12.03 6.08
C LEU A 23 7.94 -13.18 6.72
N ALA A 24 9.24 -13.02 6.98
CA ALA A 24 10.05 -14.06 7.61
C ALA A 24 9.51 -14.47 8.99
N ILE A 25 9.10 -13.49 9.82
CA ILE A 25 8.47 -13.78 11.12
C ILE A 25 7.16 -14.54 10.93
N PHE A 26 6.29 -14.05 10.04
CA PHE A 26 4.98 -14.65 9.82
C PHE A 26 5.08 -16.07 9.27
N GLU A 27 5.87 -16.27 8.22
CA GLU A 27 6.10 -17.56 7.58
C GLU A 27 6.71 -18.56 8.58
N THR A 28 7.74 -18.13 9.33
CA THR A 28 8.35 -19.00 10.35
C THR A 28 7.32 -19.39 11.41
N ALA A 29 6.58 -18.42 11.97
CA ALA A 29 5.61 -18.70 13.02
C ALA A 29 4.46 -19.61 12.52
N TYR A 30 4.01 -19.41 11.27
CA TYR A 30 3.02 -20.28 10.64
C TYR A 30 3.54 -21.71 10.48
N GLU A 31 4.71 -21.86 9.88
CA GLU A 31 5.31 -23.16 9.54
C GLU A 31 5.70 -23.97 10.77
N THR A 32 6.10 -23.31 11.87
CA THR A 32 6.45 -23.98 13.13
C THR A 32 5.27 -24.16 14.08
N ASN A 33 4.05 -23.79 13.66
CA ASN A 33 2.84 -23.85 14.48
C ASN A 33 2.99 -23.13 15.83
N GLU A 34 3.67 -21.98 15.79
CA GLU A 34 3.79 -21.07 16.93
C GLU A 34 2.55 -20.18 17.06
N ALA A 35 2.45 -19.44 18.16
CA ALA A 35 1.32 -18.57 18.41
C ALA A 35 1.21 -17.46 17.35
N HIS A 36 0.27 -17.61 16.41
CA HIS A 36 0.00 -16.62 15.37
C HIS A 36 -1.47 -16.71 14.90
N PRO A 37 -2.05 -15.63 14.34
CA PRO A 37 -3.49 -15.53 14.10
C PRO A 37 -4.00 -16.20 12.81
N GLY A 38 -3.17 -16.90 12.05
CA GLY A 38 -3.53 -17.42 10.72
C GLY A 38 -3.41 -16.40 9.59
N PHE A 39 -3.29 -15.10 9.88
CA PHE A 39 -3.32 -14.06 8.85
C PHE A 39 -2.31 -12.91 9.03
N LEU A 40 -2.01 -12.24 7.93
CA LEU A 40 -1.19 -11.02 7.86
C LEU A 40 -1.90 -9.96 7.00
N MET A 41 -1.87 -8.71 7.41
CA MET A 41 -2.37 -7.58 6.62
C MET A 41 -1.22 -6.63 6.26
N ILE A 42 -1.15 -6.24 4.99
CA ILE A 42 -0.13 -5.33 4.44
C ILE A 42 -0.85 -4.14 3.82
N ASP A 43 -0.64 -2.95 4.37
CA ASP A 43 -1.07 -1.68 3.78
C ASP A 43 0.03 -1.14 2.86
N THR A 44 -0.31 -1.00 1.57
CA THR A 44 0.48 -0.50 0.43
C THR A 44 2.01 -0.58 0.57
N PRO A 45 2.69 -1.58 -0.02
CA PRO A 45 4.16 -1.58 -0.03
C PRO A 45 4.75 -0.41 -0.84
N GLN A 46 3.98 0.21 -1.74
CA GLN A 46 4.48 1.11 -2.78
C GLN A 46 4.75 2.56 -2.36
N LYS A 47 4.08 3.10 -1.34
CA LYS A 47 4.10 4.55 -1.06
C LYS A 47 5.51 5.11 -0.79
N ASN A 48 6.45 4.28 -0.31
CA ASN A 48 7.85 4.67 -0.13
C ASN A 48 8.83 3.93 -1.05
N LEU A 49 8.33 3.08 -1.97
CA LEU A 49 9.15 2.47 -3.02
C LEU A 49 9.36 3.45 -4.19
N GLY A 50 8.37 4.30 -4.51
CA GLY A 50 8.52 5.34 -5.54
C GLY A 50 9.30 6.57 -5.06
N GLY A 51 10.62 6.59 -5.25
CA GLY A 51 11.48 7.77 -5.10
C GLY A 51 12.13 8.17 -6.43
N LEU A 52 12.11 9.47 -6.75
CA LEU A 52 12.59 10.13 -7.98
C LEU A 52 13.67 9.38 -8.79
N ALA A 53 13.29 8.87 -9.97
CA ALA A 53 14.03 8.77 -11.25
C ALA A 53 13.75 7.44 -11.99
N ASP A 54 13.61 7.55 -13.30
CA ASP A 54 13.09 6.56 -14.27
C ASP A 54 13.69 5.13 -14.24
N GLU A 55 14.85 4.89 -13.60
CA GLU A 55 15.43 3.53 -13.47
C GLU A 55 15.06 2.82 -12.16
N ALA A 56 14.79 3.58 -11.10
CA ALA A 56 14.34 3.02 -9.82
C ALA A 56 12.92 2.45 -9.94
N GLU A 57 12.05 3.14 -10.68
CA GLU A 57 10.66 2.75 -10.90
C GLU A 57 10.54 1.35 -11.56
N PHE A 58 11.39 1.02 -12.55
CA PHE A 58 11.40 -0.32 -13.16
C PHE A 58 11.90 -1.40 -12.21
N ALA A 59 12.91 -1.11 -11.40
CA ALA A 59 13.40 -2.05 -10.39
C ALA A 59 12.34 -2.31 -9.31
N ASP A 60 11.58 -1.27 -8.94
CA ASP A 60 10.52 -1.33 -7.95
C ASP A 60 9.32 -2.14 -8.44
N ILE A 61 8.90 -1.98 -9.71
CA ILE A 61 7.79 -2.77 -10.29
C ILE A 61 8.10 -4.28 -10.24
N HIS A 62 9.27 -4.69 -10.73
CA HIS A 62 9.67 -6.11 -10.72
C HIS A 62 9.79 -6.65 -9.30
N LEU A 63 10.18 -5.79 -8.36
CA LEU A 63 10.30 -6.19 -6.98
C LEU A 63 8.92 -6.41 -6.34
N VAL A 64 7.96 -5.52 -6.58
CA VAL A 64 6.59 -5.69 -6.08
C VAL A 64 6.02 -6.99 -6.65
N GLU A 65 6.15 -7.21 -7.96
CA GLU A 65 5.72 -8.46 -8.61
C GLU A 65 6.35 -9.71 -7.96
N ARG A 66 7.63 -9.65 -7.59
CA ARG A 66 8.31 -10.75 -6.88
C ARG A 66 7.74 -11.01 -5.49
N VAL A 67 7.33 -9.97 -4.75
CA VAL A 67 6.65 -10.13 -3.45
C VAL A 67 5.34 -10.88 -3.64
N TYR A 68 4.50 -10.46 -4.59
CA TYR A 68 3.24 -11.14 -4.87
C TYR A 68 3.45 -12.59 -5.31
N THR A 69 4.40 -12.82 -6.22
CA THR A 69 4.75 -14.17 -6.69
C THR A 69 5.27 -15.06 -5.55
N HIS A 70 6.07 -14.50 -4.64
CA HIS A 70 6.55 -15.22 -3.45
C HIS A 70 5.38 -15.65 -2.57
N LEU A 71 4.46 -14.72 -2.26
CA LEU A 71 3.28 -14.99 -1.45
C LEU A 71 2.37 -16.05 -2.08
N GLU A 72 2.08 -15.96 -3.38
CA GLU A 72 1.27 -16.96 -4.09
C GLU A 72 1.89 -18.36 -4.01
N ARG A 73 3.20 -18.46 -4.20
CA ARG A 73 3.93 -19.72 -4.08
C ARG A 73 3.88 -20.24 -2.65
N TRP A 74 4.12 -19.39 -1.66
CA TRP A 74 4.13 -19.81 -0.26
C TRP A 74 2.73 -20.27 0.19
N LEU A 75 1.67 -19.51 -0.11
CA LEU A 75 0.27 -19.83 0.20
C LEU A 75 -0.21 -21.10 -0.50
N SER A 76 0.33 -21.44 -1.67
CA SER A 76 0.04 -22.69 -2.38
C SER A 76 0.81 -23.90 -1.84
N ASN A 77 1.73 -23.70 -0.89
CA ASN A 77 2.61 -24.74 -0.34
C ASN A 77 2.64 -24.70 1.20
N ALA A 78 3.76 -24.27 1.79
CA ALA A 78 3.99 -24.30 3.23
C ALA A 78 3.01 -23.42 4.03
N GLY A 79 2.50 -22.36 3.39
CA GLY A 79 1.48 -21.47 3.95
C GLY A 79 0.04 -21.89 3.69
N GLN A 80 -0.23 -23.14 3.29
CA GLN A 80 -1.60 -23.58 3.00
C GLN A 80 -2.49 -23.40 4.25
N GLY A 81 -3.56 -22.62 4.09
CA GLY A 81 -4.49 -22.26 5.17
C GLY A 81 -4.22 -20.89 5.81
N ALA A 82 -3.05 -20.28 5.53
CA ALA A 82 -2.76 -18.92 5.91
C ALA A 82 -3.56 -17.94 5.04
N GLN A 83 -3.77 -16.72 5.55
CA GLN A 83 -4.40 -15.65 4.79
C GLN A 83 -3.51 -14.40 4.77
N VAL A 84 -3.28 -13.83 3.58
CA VAL A 84 -2.61 -12.54 3.45
C VAL A 84 -3.55 -11.56 2.77
N LEU A 85 -3.84 -10.45 3.45
CA LEU A 85 -4.65 -9.36 2.93
C LEU A 85 -3.73 -8.21 2.54
N ILE A 86 -3.79 -7.80 1.27
CA ILE A 86 -2.99 -6.68 0.77
C ILE A 86 -3.94 -5.58 0.29
N VAL A 87 -3.74 -4.37 0.79
CA VAL A 87 -4.38 -3.16 0.28
C VAL A 87 -3.38 -2.46 -0.62
N ASP A 88 -3.63 -2.43 -1.93
CA ASP A 88 -2.71 -1.85 -2.91
C ASP A 88 -3.45 -0.90 -3.86
N ASN A 89 -2.82 0.23 -4.19
CA ASN A 89 -3.36 1.20 -5.15
C ASN A 89 -2.92 0.86 -6.59
N THR A 90 -1.78 0.19 -6.77
CA THR A 90 -1.22 -0.13 -8.09
C THR A 90 -0.69 -1.57 -8.10
N PRO A 91 -1.54 -2.58 -7.80
CA PRO A 91 -1.08 -3.96 -7.76
C PRO A 91 -0.55 -4.42 -9.13
N PRO A 92 0.48 -5.28 -9.18
CA PRO A 92 0.96 -5.87 -10.41
C PRO A 92 -0.08 -6.82 -11.02
N SER A 93 0.02 -7.09 -12.32
CA SER A 93 -0.93 -7.95 -13.04
C SER A 93 -1.08 -9.36 -12.46
N VAL A 94 -0.02 -9.89 -11.82
CA VAL A 94 -0.07 -11.19 -11.13
C VAL A 94 -1.14 -11.22 -10.03
N ALA A 95 -1.43 -10.09 -9.40
CA ALA A 95 -2.41 -9.99 -8.33
C ALA A 95 -3.87 -10.03 -8.82
N GLU A 96 -4.13 -9.82 -10.12
CA GLU A 96 -5.49 -9.67 -10.68
C GLU A 96 -6.41 -10.83 -10.32
N ALA A 97 -5.91 -12.06 -10.35
CA ALA A 97 -6.68 -13.25 -10.03
C ALA A 97 -7.10 -13.31 -8.55
N ASN A 98 -6.43 -12.56 -7.67
CA ASN A 98 -6.63 -12.54 -6.24
C ASN A 98 -7.32 -11.25 -5.74
N VAL A 99 -7.70 -10.33 -6.65
CA VAL A 99 -8.40 -9.10 -6.28
C VAL A 99 -9.84 -9.42 -5.89
N VAL A 100 -10.16 -9.22 -4.61
CA VAL A 100 -11.51 -9.44 -4.06
C VAL A 100 -12.41 -8.23 -4.27
N VAL A 101 -11.87 -7.01 -4.14
CA VAL A 101 -12.62 -5.75 -4.26
C VAL A 101 -11.71 -4.64 -4.80
N ARG A 102 -12.28 -3.78 -5.65
CA ARG A 102 -11.62 -2.55 -6.10
C ARG A 102 -12.42 -1.36 -5.60
N TYR A 103 -11.75 -0.48 -4.86
CA TYR A 103 -12.31 0.79 -4.45
C TYR A 103 -11.90 1.88 -5.42
N THR A 104 -12.78 2.85 -5.59
CA THR A 104 -12.51 4.05 -6.37
C THR A 104 -12.83 5.30 -5.56
N ARG A 105 -12.24 6.42 -5.96
CA ARG A 105 -12.58 7.76 -5.47
C ARG A 105 -13.57 8.47 -6.41
N ASP A 106 -14.08 7.78 -7.41
CA ASP A 106 -15.14 8.30 -8.28
C ASP A 106 -16.51 8.03 -7.63
N PRO A 107 -17.24 9.06 -7.18
CA PRO A 107 -18.56 8.87 -6.56
C PRO A 107 -19.62 8.31 -7.52
N GLN A 108 -19.35 8.29 -8.83
CA GLN A 108 -20.24 7.69 -9.83
C GLN A 108 -20.02 6.18 -9.99
N ILE A 109 -18.92 5.64 -9.46
CA ILE A 109 -18.55 4.23 -9.61
C ILE A 109 -18.45 3.62 -8.20
N PRO A 110 -19.40 2.80 -7.75
CA PRO A 110 -19.26 2.09 -6.47
C PRO A 110 -18.27 0.90 -6.58
N PRO A 111 -17.62 0.48 -5.48
CA PRO A 111 -17.66 1.05 -4.13
C PRO A 111 -16.73 2.26 -3.94
N PHE A 112 -17.23 3.28 -3.25
CA PHE A 112 -16.52 4.53 -2.99
C PHE A 112 -15.73 4.45 -1.69
N GLY A 113 -14.41 4.28 -1.79
CA GLY A 113 -13.52 4.10 -0.63
C GLY A 113 -13.88 2.89 0.26
N LEU A 114 -13.02 2.60 1.22
CA LEU A 114 -13.27 1.54 2.22
C LEU A 114 -14.25 1.98 3.31
N ILE A 115 -14.38 3.29 3.53
CA ILE A 115 -15.17 3.88 4.61
C ILE A 115 -16.29 4.73 4.00
N ASP A 116 -17.54 4.37 4.29
CA ASP A 116 -18.75 4.95 3.66
C ASP A 116 -18.88 6.47 3.84
N ASN A 117 -18.24 7.06 4.86
CA ASN A 117 -18.34 8.49 5.19
C ASN A 117 -17.07 9.31 4.90
N GLU A 118 -16.06 8.73 4.25
CA GLU A 118 -14.82 9.44 3.95
C GLU A 118 -14.98 10.33 2.70
N VAL A 119 -15.39 11.57 2.92
CA VAL A 119 -15.46 12.62 1.87
C VAL A 119 -14.06 13.19 1.64
N GLY A 120 -13.25 12.50 0.82
CA GLY A 120 -11.90 12.95 0.46
C GLY A 120 -11.87 14.43 0.03
N ALA A 121 -11.00 15.20 0.69
CA ALA A 121 -10.85 16.66 0.66
C ALA A 121 -11.88 17.43 1.51
N ALA A 122 -11.36 18.28 2.42
CA ALA A 122 -12.16 19.25 3.14
C ALA A 122 -13.05 20.03 2.14
N PRO A 123 -14.31 20.33 2.49
CA PRO A 123 -15.17 21.12 1.62
C PRO A 123 -14.42 22.39 1.24
N VAL A 124 -14.32 22.65 -0.07
CA VAL A 124 -13.88 23.96 -0.57
C VAL A 124 -14.91 24.94 -0.05
N VAL A 125 -14.63 25.56 1.09
CA VAL A 125 -15.41 26.69 1.58
C VAL A 125 -15.24 27.76 0.51
N PRO A 126 -16.29 28.14 -0.23
CA PRO A 126 -16.19 29.26 -1.15
C PRO A 126 -15.77 30.44 -0.30
N ARG A 127 -14.67 31.11 -0.66
CA ARG A 127 -14.33 32.39 -0.01
C ARG A 127 -15.56 33.27 -0.19
N GLU A 128 -16.14 33.70 0.93
CA GLU A 128 -17.19 34.70 0.90
C GLU A 128 -16.66 35.85 0.05
N ARG A 129 -17.41 36.16 -1.00
CA ARG A 129 -17.13 37.27 -1.90
C ARG A 129 -16.83 38.49 -1.04
N ASP A 130 -15.82 39.26 -1.43
CA ASP A 130 -15.56 40.60 -0.94
C ASP A 130 -16.84 41.44 -1.12
N ILE A 131 -17.72 41.39 -0.12
CA ILE A 131 -18.82 42.31 0.11
C ILE A 131 -18.32 43.20 1.22
N ASP A 132 -17.56 44.24 0.87
CA ASP A 132 -17.38 45.47 1.65
C ASP A 132 -16.42 46.42 0.92
N GLU A 133 -16.81 46.98 -0.22
CA GLU A 133 -16.31 48.29 -0.70
C GLU A 133 -17.36 48.94 -1.61
N GLU A 134 -18.49 49.38 -1.03
CA GLU A 134 -19.33 50.43 -1.62
C GLU A 134 -20.16 51.11 -0.51
N GLN A 135 -19.49 51.66 0.50
CA GLN A 135 -19.99 52.80 1.28
C GLN A 135 -18.81 53.71 1.63
N ASP A 136 -19.06 55.02 1.56
CA ASP A 136 -18.16 56.17 1.72
C ASP A 136 -17.46 56.58 0.40
N GLU A 137 -17.72 57.72 -0.25
CA GLU A 137 -18.26 59.02 0.15
C GLU A 137 -18.74 59.82 -1.09
N GLN A 138 -19.86 60.55 -0.90
CA GLN A 138 -20.26 61.87 -1.48
C GLN A 138 -20.36 62.06 -3.01
#